data_AF-A0A3D8IQ67-F1
#
_entry.id   AF-A0A3D8IQ67-F1
#
_cell.length_a   1.000
_cell.length_b   1.000
_cell.length_c   1.000
_cell.angle_alpha   90.00
_cell.angle_beta   90.00
_cell.angle_gamma   90.00
#
_symmetry.space_group_name_H-M   'P 1'
#
loop_
_entity.id
_entity.type
_entity.pdbx_description
1 polymer ?
#
loop_
_entity_poly.entity_id
_entity_poly.type
_entity_poly.pdbx_seq_one_letter_code
_entity_poly.pdbx_strand_id
1 'polypeptide(L)' 'MTTLSIQTNASIQEIETLKTFLYSIDPQAIIQETFLSAEDTLRLYEIYTQYKNHTLTLHSDSQTQDIMTQKGIKW' A
#
# COMPACT_ATOMS: atom_id res chain seq x y z
N MET A 1 0.87 -6.05 -19.07
CA MET A 1 -0.28 -5.60 -18.26
C MET A 1 0.25 -5.34 -16.87
N THR A 2 0.14 -4.10 -16.40
CA THR A 2 0.65 -3.71 -15.08
C THR A 2 -0.49 -3.80 -14.09
N THR A 3 -0.26 -4.47 -12.97
CA THR A 3 -1.25 -4.58 -11.89
C THR A 3 -0.75 -3.79 -10.70
N LEU A 4 -1.61 -2.95 -10.13
CA LEU A 4 -1.36 -2.25 -8.88
C LEU A 4 -2.34 -2.77 -7.83
N SER A 5 -1.82 -3.29 -6.72
CA SER A 5 -2.63 -3.71 -5.58
C SER A 5 -2.57 -2.64 -4.49
N ILE A 6 -3.73 -2.08 -4.14
CA ILE A 6 -3.87 -1.05 -3.11
C ILE A 6 -4.65 -1.65 -1.94
N GLN A 7 -4.03 -1.69 -0.76
CA GLN A 7 -4.69 -2.01 0.50
C GLN A 7 -4.94 -0.70 1.26
N THR A 8 -6.18 -0.43 1.63
CA THR A 8 -6.56 0.83 2.28
C THR A 8 -7.72 0.64 3.26
N ASN A 9 -7.71 1.39 4.36
CA ASN A 9 -8.81 1.50 5.31
C ASN A 9 -9.68 2.75 5.06
N ALA A 10 -9.54 3.34 3.87
CA ALA A 10 -10.31 4.51 3.44
C ALA A 10 -11.82 4.28 3.53
N SER A 11 -12.55 5.33 3.86
CA SER A 11 -14.01 5.36 3.78
C SER A 11 -14.50 5.18 2.35
N ILE A 12 -15.77 4.84 2.19
CA ILE A 12 -16.40 4.66 0.87
C ILE A 12 -16.20 5.91 -0.02
N GLN A 13 -16.32 7.11 0.55
CA GLN A 13 -16.18 8.35 -0.21
C GLN A 13 -14.73 8.62 -0.65
N GLU A 14 -13.76 8.27 0.18
CA GLU A 14 -12.34 8.33 -0.18
C GLU A 14 -12.00 7.29 -1.26
N ILE A 15 -12.61 6.09 -1.21
CA ILE A 15 -12.47 5.06 -2.25
C ILE A 15 -13.00 5.56 -3.60
N GLU A 16 -14.18 6.21 -3.64
CA GLU A 16 -14.71 6.79 -4.88
C GLU A 16 -13.80 7.88 -5.46
N THR A 17 -13.20 8.69 -4.59
CA THR A 17 -12.22 9.70 -5.00
C THR A 17 -10.98 9.05 -5.60
N LEU A 18 -10.48 7.96 -4.98
CA LEU A 18 -9.34 7.18 -5.49
C LEU A 18 -9.65 6.57 -6.86
N LYS A 19 -10.82 5.98 -7.04
CA LYS A 19 -11.24 5.43 -8.35
C LYS A 19 -11.26 6.50 -9.42
N THR A 20 -11.83 7.67 -9.12
CA THR A 20 -11.87 8.81 -10.05
C THR A 20 -10.46 9.23 -10.46
N PHE A 21 -9.53 9.26 -9.51
CA PHE A 21 -8.12 9.55 -9.79
C PHE A 21 -7.46 8.46 -10.66
N LEU A 22 -7.69 7.18 -10.37
CA LEU A 22 -7.12 6.08 -11.17
C LEU A 22 -7.64 6.12 -12.61
N TYR A 23 -8.94 6.37 -12.80
CA TYR A 23 -9.52 6.52 -14.14
C TYR A 23 -9.04 7.77 -14.89
N SER A 24 -8.61 8.83 -14.20
CA SER A 24 -8.05 10.00 -14.87
C SER A 24 -6.64 9.75 -15.42
N ILE A 25 -5.92 8.78 -14.85
CA ILE A 25 -4.62 8.31 -15.32
C ILE A 25 -4.79 7.28 -16.44
N ASP A 26 -5.63 6.27 -16.22
CA ASP A 26 -5.93 5.22 -17.19
C ASP A 26 -7.46 4.99 -17.26
N PRO A 27 -8.12 5.56 -18.28
CA PRO A 27 -9.57 5.40 -18.47
C PRO A 27 -10.01 3.96 -18.76
N GLN A 28 -9.08 3.04 -19.07
CA GLN A 28 -9.36 1.64 -19.33
C GLN A 28 -9.00 0.73 -18.14
N ALA A 29 -8.61 1.31 -17.00
CA ALA A 29 -8.27 0.55 -15.80
C ALA A 29 -9.43 -0.35 -15.35
N ILE A 30 -9.13 -1.59 -15.00
CA ILE A 30 -10.10 -2.51 -14.38
C ILE A 30 -9.88 -2.47 -12.88
N ILE A 31 -10.87 -1.96 -12.14
CA ILE A 31 -10.80 -1.85 -10.68
C ILE A 31 -11.65 -2.96 -10.06
N GLN A 32 -11.02 -3.81 -9.25
CA GLN A 32 -11.70 -4.85 -8.46
C GLN A 32 -11.58 -4.53 -6.97
N GLU A 33 -12.72 -4.42 -6.30
CA GLU A 33 -12.79 -4.16 -4.87
C GLU A 33 -12.99 -5.45 -4.09
N THR A 34 -12.26 -5.58 -2.99
CA THR A 34 -12.39 -6.66 -2.03
C THR A 34 -12.31 -6.09 -0.63
N PHE A 35 -13.07 -6.65 0.30
CA PHE A 35 -12.94 -6.29 1.71
C PHE A 35 -11.59 -6.76 2.25
N LEU A 36 -10.98 -5.94 3.11
CA LEU A 36 -9.81 -6.35 3.87
C LEU A 36 -10.16 -7.48 4.84
N SER A 37 -9.21 -8.37 5.07
CA SER A 37 -9.30 -9.29 6.19
C SER A 37 -9.17 -8.52 7.52
N ALA A 38 -9.59 -9.15 8.62
CA ALA A 38 -9.41 -8.56 9.95
C ALA A 38 -7.92 -8.35 10.28
N GLU A 39 -7.05 -9.26 9.85
CA GLU A 39 -5.60 -9.17 10.03
C GLU A 39 -5.00 -8.02 9.24
N ASP A 40 -5.36 -7.86 7.97
CA ASP A 40 -4.89 -6.73 7.15
C ASP A 40 -5.37 -5.39 7.71
N THR A 41 -6.60 -5.34 8.21
CA THR A 41 -7.17 -4.14 8.85
C THR A 41 -6.35 -3.74 10.08
N LEU A 42 -6.02 -4.70 10.95
CA LEU A 42 -5.18 -4.46 12.12
C LEU A 42 -3.78 -3.98 11.70
N ARG A 43 -3.18 -4.65 10.72
CA ARG A 43 -1.84 -4.31 10.22
C ARG A 43 -1.76 -2.91 9.63
N LEU A 44 -2.75 -2.50 8.85
CA LEU A 44 -2.81 -1.13 8.33
C LEU A 44 -2.96 -0.09 9.46
N TYR A 45 -3.76 -0.39 10.48
CA TYR A 45 -3.88 0.47 11.65
C TYR A 45 -2.54 0.62 12.40
N GLU A 46 -1.79 -0.47 12.58
CA GLU A 46 -0.45 -0.44 13.18
C GLU A 46 0.53 0.40 12.36
N ILE A 47 0.57 0.21 11.04
CA ILE A 47 1.43 1.01 10.13
C ILE A 47 1.07 2.49 10.21
N TYR A 48 -0.22 2.83 10.16
CA TYR A 48 -0.69 4.21 10.27
C TYR A 48 -0.31 4.83 11.61
N THR A 49 -0.44 4.07 12.70
CA THR A 49 -0.05 4.50 14.05
C THR A 49 1.45 4.76 14.13
N GLN A 50 2.27 3.87 13.59
CA GLN A 50 3.73 4.06 13.52
C GLN A 50 4.09 5.31 12.69
N TYR A 51 3.42 5.53 11.57
CA TYR A 51 3.61 6.73 10.76
C TYR A 51 3.28 8.01 11.56
N LYS A 52 2.11 8.05 12.21
CA LYS A 52 1.69 9.20 13.04
C LYS A 52 2.62 9.48 14.21
N ASN A 53 3.17 8.42 14.80
CA ASN A 53 4.12 8.52 15.90
C ASN A 53 5.56 8.74 15.43
N HIS A 54 5.81 8.91 14.12
CA HIS A 54 7.14 9.03 13.53
C HIS A 54 8.09 7.87 13.86
N THR A 55 7.53 6.68 14.12
CA THR A 55 8.28 5.45 14.37
C THR A 55 8.34 4.54 13.15
N LEU A 56 7.58 4.84 12.09
CA LEU A 56 7.69 4.13 10.81
C LEU A 56 9.00 4.52 10.12
N THR A 57 9.89 3.54 9.93
CA THR A 57 11.14 3.74 9.20
C THR A 57 10.92 3.46 7.72
N LEU A 58 11.28 4.40 6.87
CA LEU A 58 11.24 4.26 5.42
C LEU A 58 12.67 4.04 4.89
N HIS A 59 12.81 3.12 3.94
CA HIS A 59 14.09 2.79 3.31
C HIS A 59 14.02 3.11 1.82
N SER A 60 15.09 3.67 1.25
CA SER A 60 15.26 3.74 -0.20
C SER A 60 15.45 2.34 -0.80
N ASP A 61 15.34 2.21 -2.12
CA ASP A 61 15.60 0.94 -2.81
C ASP A 61 17.01 0.40 -2.52
N SER A 62 18.02 1.29 -2.51
CA SER A 62 19.40 0.92 -2.18
C SER A 62 19.52 0.39 -0.75
N GLN A 63 18.88 1.06 0.23
CA GLN A 63 18.89 0.61 1.62
C GLN A 63 18.13 -0.71 1.80
N THR A 64 17.04 -0.89 1.06
CA THR A 64 16.26 -2.13 1.05
C THR A 64 17.10 -3.29 0.51
N GLN A 65 17.84 -3.05 -0.58
CA GLN A 65 18.74 -4.04 -1.17
C GLN A 65 19.85 -4.45 -0.19
N ASP A 66 20.45 -3.49 0.52
CA ASP A 66 21.48 -3.76 1.53
C ASP A 66 20.93 -4.60 2.68
N ILE A 67 19.74 -4.25 3.20
CA ILE A 67 19.07 -5.00 4.29
C ILE A 67 18.75 -6.43 3.86
N MET A 68 18.22 -6.61 2.64
CA MET A 68 17.91 -7.94 2.10
C MET A 68 19.17 -8.79 1.94
N THR A 69 20.25 -8.19 1.41
CA THR A 69 21.55 -8.85 1.23
C THR A 69 22.13 -9.30 2.57
N GLN A 70 22.10 -8.45 3.59
CA GLN A 70 22.54 -8.78 4.96
C GLN A 70 21.72 -9.93 5.57
N LYS A 71 20.44 -10.06 5.20
CA LYS A 71 19.56 -11.15 5.62
C LYS A 71 19.65 -12.40 4.74
N GLY A 72 20.51 -12.41 3.72
CA GLY A 72 20.65 -13.52 2.78
C GLY A 72 19.45 -13.71 1.85
N ILE A 73 18.58 -12.70 1.73
CA ILE A 73 17.41 -12.72 0.84
C ILE A 73 17.85 -12.20 -0.53
N LYS A 74 17.65 -13.00 -1.59
CA LYS A 74 17.90 -12.57 -2.97
C LYS A 74 16.67 -11.86 -3.52
N TRP A 75 16.88 -10.64 -4.03
CA TRP A 75 15.90 -9.84 -4.75
C TRP A 75 15.84 -10.29 -6.21
#